data_AF-A0A9P3CPC7-F1
#
_entry.id   AF-A0A9P3CPC7-F1
#
_cell.length_a   1.000
_cell.length_b   1.000
_cell.length_c   1.000
_cell.angle_alpha   90.00
_cell.angle_beta   90.00
_cell.angle_gamma   90.00
#
_symmetry.space_group_name_H-M   'P 1'
#
loop_
_entity.id
_entity.type
_entity.pdbx_description
1 polymer ?
#
loop_
_entity_poly.entity_id
_entity_poly.type
_entity_poly.pdbx_seq_one_letter_code
_entity_poly.pdbx_strand_id
1 'polypeptide(L)'
;MRSATIVANALCISSWASTFSLASETSKKDDPGLFHFVTRPDLKPPRWKVNIYHEELLSPGYWFVAPREPLGAEEVVGPWVGPAIYDGRGELIWSGAALFRNTMTDDFRVSNVGGQDLMTVLHQEKGQGVVVRPSYGVRNAIRFGDPRAINIHEFHFVDNGARALIIRSNKTVASTEDSRSVGIAEGCIAEYDGFEEFEAGTWESVFRWNSFGRIGLNESTADDGTATETKCHDGWDFLHANSVDKDDDGNYYLSARFTDTIYKISQVDGNIMWRLGGSRSNFDMAGLKFSGQHSARIITSNHTHTVLSILDNAIKDELQPTHPYSRGLLLSLRTDTTPMTATTLAEYSHPHGVGAYAHARGNLQMLRDGNVFIGWSKQAVHSEHTSDGKLIMDAQLIPEWLGSYRNYKFPIVGRPHERIAVVARTTEAGTAVWVSWNGATEVTQWNCYKNERVASQEIRRLIASANKTSFETQLLIEEPVANITLEAVARNGTVLGSSGFVRVNRADQSRTGQGKGHAGRADTAIFSARRVSWLVQQHPSMFTLALVLSLLLLHVARRGRRLRWLSFRSLGQMNRSQPAMVEGASRQSLYI
;
A
#
# COMPACT_ATOMS: atom_id res chain seq x y z
N MET A 1 29.18 -26.90 38.33
CA MET A 1 27.82 -27.08 37.80
C MET A 1 27.15 -25.71 37.75
N ARG A 2 26.97 -25.13 36.55
CA ARG A 2 25.99 -24.06 36.21
C ARG A 2 26.35 -23.46 34.83
N SER A 3 26.38 -24.31 33.78
CA SER A 3 26.43 -23.88 32.38
C SER A 3 25.84 -24.97 31.47
N ALA A 4 24.55 -25.29 31.63
CA ALA A 4 23.89 -26.32 30.80
C ALA A 4 22.35 -26.18 30.72
N THR A 5 21.78 -24.96 30.78
CA THR A 5 20.31 -24.78 30.77
C THR A 5 19.81 -23.66 29.85
N ILE A 6 20.61 -23.16 28.89
CA ILE A 6 20.18 -22.05 28.00
C ILE A 6 20.10 -22.44 26.51
N VAL A 7 20.56 -23.62 26.10
CA VAL A 7 20.59 -23.99 24.66
C VAL A 7 19.43 -24.90 24.22
N ALA A 8 18.62 -25.42 25.14
CA ALA A 8 17.48 -26.30 24.79
C ALA A 8 16.17 -25.56 24.50
N ASN A 9 16.00 -24.30 24.94
CA ASN A 9 14.78 -23.52 24.68
C ASN A 9 14.82 -22.75 23.35
N ALA A 10 16.00 -22.52 22.76
CA ALA A 10 16.12 -21.71 21.53
C ALA A 10 15.74 -22.46 20.23
N LEU A 11 15.72 -23.81 20.23
CA LEU A 11 15.41 -24.62 19.05
C LEU A 11 13.95 -25.12 18.98
N CYS A 12 13.23 -25.13 20.12
CA CYS A 12 11.78 -25.31 20.13
C CYS A 12 11.05 -24.00 19.78
N ILE A 13 11.59 -22.83 20.13
CA ILE A 13 10.93 -21.56 19.81
C ILE A 13 11.02 -21.25 18.30
N SER A 14 12.09 -21.64 17.60
CA SER A 14 12.23 -21.38 16.15
C SER A 14 11.34 -22.26 15.25
N SER A 15 10.97 -23.46 15.70
CA SER A 15 10.10 -24.39 14.95
C SER A 15 8.60 -24.13 15.21
N TRP A 16 8.27 -23.55 16.37
CA TRP A 16 6.93 -23.09 16.69
C TRP A 16 6.63 -21.72 16.09
N ALA A 17 7.60 -20.79 16.08
CA ALA A 17 7.42 -19.47 15.45
C ALA A 17 7.22 -19.57 13.92
N SER A 18 7.93 -20.48 13.25
CA SER A 18 7.76 -20.69 11.81
C SER A 18 6.46 -21.41 11.46
N THR A 19 5.97 -22.33 12.30
CA THR A 19 4.65 -22.96 12.09
C THR A 19 3.48 -22.03 12.42
N PHE A 20 3.58 -21.17 13.44
CA PHE A 20 2.57 -20.14 13.74
C PHE A 20 2.53 -19.02 12.70
N SER A 21 3.68 -18.55 12.19
CA SER A 21 3.74 -17.54 11.14
C SER A 21 3.14 -18.08 9.82
N LEU A 22 3.49 -19.30 9.43
CA LEU A 22 2.88 -19.98 8.27
C LEU A 22 1.37 -20.24 8.45
N ALA A 23 0.93 -20.62 9.66
CA ALA A 23 -0.49 -20.83 9.96
C ALA A 23 -1.30 -19.52 9.96
N SER A 24 -0.71 -18.42 10.45
CA SER A 24 -1.30 -17.08 10.41
C SER A 24 -1.43 -16.55 8.98
N GLU A 25 -0.38 -16.71 8.16
CA GLU A 25 -0.39 -16.28 6.76
C GLU A 25 -1.34 -17.12 5.89
N THR A 26 -1.42 -18.44 6.12
CA THR A 26 -2.43 -19.29 5.46
C THR A 26 -3.86 -18.94 5.92
N SER A 27 -4.06 -18.63 7.21
CA SER A 27 -5.37 -18.18 7.71
C SER A 27 -5.84 -16.87 7.06
N LYS A 28 -4.94 -15.92 6.75
CA LYS A 28 -5.32 -14.66 6.08
C LYS A 28 -5.64 -14.85 4.60
N LYS A 29 -4.89 -15.70 3.88
CA LYS A 29 -5.09 -15.98 2.44
C LYS A 29 -6.45 -16.59 2.09
N ASP A 30 -7.05 -17.25 3.09
CA ASP A 30 -8.32 -17.95 3.00
C ASP A 30 -9.45 -17.22 3.74
N ASP A 31 -9.23 -15.96 4.13
CA ASP A 31 -10.24 -15.11 4.75
C ASP A 31 -11.44 -14.89 3.78
N PRO A 32 -12.69 -15.20 4.19
CA PRO A 32 -13.87 -15.07 3.34
C PRO A 32 -14.21 -13.61 2.96
N GLY A 33 -13.62 -12.64 3.65
CA GLY A 33 -13.65 -11.22 3.34
C GLY A 33 -12.74 -10.83 2.18
N LEU A 34 -11.95 -11.74 1.61
CA LEU A 34 -11.18 -11.52 0.38
C LEU A 34 -11.94 -12.03 -0.84
N PHE A 35 -11.66 -11.46 -2.02
CA PHE A 35 -12.11 -12.04 -3.28
C PHE A 35 -11.25 -13.26 -3.65
N HIS A 36 -11.89 -14.28 -4.23
CA HIS A 36 -11.24 -15.48 -4.76
C HIS A 36 -11.72 -15.70 -6.19
N PHE A 37 -10.83 -15.57 -7.16
CA PHE A 37 -11.15 -15.71 -8.58
C PHE A 37 -10.59 -17.01 -9.16
N VAL A 38 -11.32 -17.61 -10.10
CA VAL A 38 -10.84 -18.79 -10.83
C VAL A 38 -9.76 -18.43 -11.84
N THR A 39 -9.94 -17.30 -12.53
CA THR A 39 -9.05 -16.80 -13.59
C THR A 39 -7.81 -16.10 -13.05
N ARG A 40 -7.90 -15.51 -11.86
CA ARG A 40 -6.84 -14.76 -11.18
C ARG A 40 -6.69 -15.17 -9.71
N PRO A 41 -6.31 -16.42 -9.42
CA PRO A 41 -6.16 -16.91 -8.04
C PRO A 41 -5.01 -16.22 -7.28
N ASP A 42 -4.12 -15.54 -8.01
CA ASP A 42 -3.05 -14.69 -7.49
C ASP A 42 -3.58 -13.38 -6.88
N LEU A 43 -4.77 -12.92 -7.27
CA LEU A 43 -5.39 -11.72 -6.74
C LEU A 43 -6.26 -12.06 -5.53
N LYS A 44 -6.00 -11.41 -4.40
CA LYS A 44 -6.81 -11.53 -3.17
C LYS A 44 -7.23 -10.16 -2.63
N PRO A 45 -7.77 -9.25 -3.45
CA PRO A 45 -8.20 -7.94 -2.96
C PRO A 45 -9.35 -8.11 -1.97
N PRO A 46 -9.44 -7.23 -0.96
CA PRO A 46 -10.48 -7.34 0.03
C PRO A 46 -11.85 -6.93 -0.53
N ARG A 47 -12.91 -7.49 0.05
CA ARG A 47 -14.31 -7.22 -0.26
C ARG A 47 -14.85 -6.11 0.63
N TRP A 48 -15.93 -5.49 0.17
CA TRP A 48 -16.59 -4.40 0.83
C TRP A 48 -17.99 -4.79 1.29
N LYS A 49 -18.37 -4.33 2.47
CA LYS A 49 -19.78 -4.17 2.87
C LYS A 49 -20.19 -2.78 2.43
N VAL A 50 -21.20 -2.67 1.57
CA VAL A 50 -21.63 -1.40 0.97
C VAL A 50 -23.10 -1.16 1.29
N ASN A 51 -23.41 0.02 1.82
CA ASN A 51 -24.77 0.49 2.02
C ASN A 51 -24.99 1.72 1.12
N ILE A 52 -26.00 1.65 0.24
CA ILE A 52 -26.42 2.78 -0.60
C ILE A 52 -27.81 3.20 -0.12
N TYR A 53 -27.91 4.43 0.39
CA TYR A 53 -29.15 4.99 0.92
C TYR A 53 -29.92 5.76 -0.15
N HIS A 54 -29.20 6.42 -1.07
CA HIS A 54 -29.75 7.29 -2.11
C HIS A 54 -29.01 7.05 -3.45
N GLU A 55 -29.40 6.01 -4.17
CA GLU A 55 -28.74 5.63 -5.44
C GLU A 55 -28.83 6.74 -6.50
N GLU A 56 -29.93 7.49 -6.50
CA GLU A 56 -30.18 8.62 -7.40
C GLU A 56 -29.25 9.82 -7.18
N LEU A 57 -28.61 9.92 -6.01
CA LEU A 57 -27.69 11.00 -5.64
C LEU A 57 -26.22 10.58 -5.76
N LEU A 58 -25.94 9.31 -6.03
CA LEU A 58 -24.58 8.78 -6.05
C LEU A 58 -23.81 9.29 -7.26
N SER A 59 -22.66 9.92 -6.99
CA SER A 59 -21.75 10.42 -8.02
C SER A 59 -21.23 9.27 -8.89
N PRO A 60 -21.01 9.46 -10.20
CA PRO A 60 -20.33 8.45 -11.00
C PRO A 60 -18.85 8.31 -10.61
N GLY A 61 -18.25 7.16 -10.94
CA GLY A 61 -16.81 6.93 -10.80
C GLY A 61 -16.46 5.67 -10.01
N TYR A 62 -15.18 5.53 -9.72
CA TYR A 62 -14.57 4.37 -9.08
C TYR A 62 -13.83 4.78 -7.81
N TRP A 63 -13.75 3.87 -6.84
CA TRP A 63 -12.99 4.06 -5.62
C TRP A 63 -11.53 3.71 -5.85
N PHE A 64 -10.63 4.62 -5.49
CA PHE A 64 -9.19 4.45 -5.50
C PHE A 64 -8.73 4.30 -4.06
N VAL A 65 -8.27 3.11 -3.72
CA VAL A 65 -7.94 2.71 -2.34
C VAL A 65 -6.62 1.97 -2.34
N ALA A 66 -5.89 2.05 -1.24
CA ALA A 66 -4.71 1.23 -1.01
C ALA A 66 -4.86 0.50 0.33
N PRO A 67 -5.50 -0.71 0.33
CA PRO A 67 -5.63 -1.49 1.53
C PRO A 67 -4.25 -1.84 2.09
N ARG A 68 -4.15 -1.82 3.41
CA ARG A 68 -2.91 -2.09 4.14
C ARG A 68 -3.17 -2.79 5.45
N GLU A 69 -2.17 -3.54 5.90
CA GLU A 69 -2.16 -4.08 7.26
C GLU A 69 -1.84 -2.96 8.29
N PRO A 70 -2.14 -3.18 9.58
CA PRO A 70 -1.81 -2.24 10.64
C PRO A 70 -0.30 -1.95 10.70
N LEU A 71 0.05 -0.76 11.17
CA LEU A 71 1.45 -0.40 11.41
C LEU A 71 2.04 -1.33 12.47
N GLY A 72 3.26 -1.84 12.23
CA GLY A 72 3.99 -2.67 13.20
C GLY A 72 3.61 -4.16 13.23
N ALA A 73 2.67 -4.62 12.40
CA ALA A 73 2.56 -6.05 12.14
C ALA A 73 3.89 -6.57 11.55
N GLU A 74 4.31 -7.81 11.86
CA GLU A 74 5.31 -8.49 11.04
C GLU A 74 4.82 -8.38 9.59
N GLU A 75 5.54 -7.68 8.72
CA GLU A 75 5.08 -7.34 7.36
C GLU A 75 4.79 -8.61 6.56
N VAL A 76 3.59 -9.17 6.72
CA VAL A 76 3.08 -10.25 5.90
C VAL A 76 2.46 -9.60 4.67
N VAL A 77 3.36 -9.18 3.79
CA VAL A 77 3.13 -8.65 2.45
C VAL A 77 2.35 -9.70 1.64
N GLY A 78 1.14 -9.37 1.22
CA GLY A 78 0.23 -10.31 0.58
C GLY A 78 -0.59 -9.70 -0.56
N PRO A 79 -1.21 -10.51 -1.42
CA PRO A 79 -1.95 -10.04 -2.60
C PRO A 79 -3.25 -9.25 -2.29
N TRP A 80 -3.47 -8.92 -1.02
CA TRP A 80 -4.55 -8.07 -0.51
C TRP A 80 -4.14 -6.61 -0.27
N VAL A 81 -2.84 -6.29 -0.23
CA VAL A 81 -2.35 -4.90 -0.06
C VAL A 81 -1.92 -4.29 -1.39
N GLY A 82 -1.77 -2.96 -1.38
CA GLY A 82 -1.35 -2.18 -2.55
C GLY A 82 -2.52 -1.46 -3.22
N PRO A 83 -2.29 -0.77 -4.34
CA PRO A 83 -3.32 0.08 -4.92
C PRO A 83 -4.38 -0.77 -5.64
N ALA A 84 -5.64 -0.47 -5.41
CA ALA A 84 -6.78 -1.18 -5.97
C ALA A 84 -7.90 -0.21 -6.37
N ILE A 85 -8.62 -0.56 -7.42
CA ILE A 85 -9.77 0.18 -7.91
C ILE A 85 -11.02 -0.69 -7.77
N TYR A 86 -12.08 -0.13 -7.21
CA TYR A 86 -13.39 -0.76 -7.07
C TYR A 86 -14.47 0.10 -7.71
N ASP A 87 -15.57 -0.49 -8.13
CA ASP A 87 -16.76 0.28 -8.52
C ASP A 87 -17.58 0.74 -7.31
N GLY A 88 -18.64 1.51 -7.57
CA GLY A 88 -19.53 2.04 -6.53
C GLY A 88 -20.33 0.99 -5.74
N ARG A 89 -20.19 -0.31 -6.06
CA ARG A 89 -20.79 -1.43 -5.33
C ARG A 89 -19.74 -2.31 -4.65
N GLY A 90 -18.47 -1.91 -4.66
CA GLY A 90 -17.38 -2.65 -4.03
C GLY A 90 -16.91 -3.87 -4.81
N GLU A 91 -17.28 -4.00 -6.09
CA GLU A 91 -16.72 -5.01 -6.98
C GLU A 91 -15.34 -4.58 -7.47
N LEU A 92 -14.41 -5.53 -7.56
CA LEU A 92 -13.06 -5.25 -8.03
C LEU A 92 -13.10 -4.81 -9.51
N ILE A 93 -12.36 -3.75 -9.81
CA ILE A 93 -12.03 -3.35 -11.18
C ILE A 93 -10.57 -3.67 -11.49
N TRP A 94 -9.67 -3.25 -10.62
CA TRP A 94 -8.23 -3.47 -10.79
C TRP A 94 -7.55 -3.75 -9.46
N SER A 95 -6.63 -4.72 -9.44
CA SER A 95 -5.64 -4.87 -8.38
C SER A 95 -4.24 -4.65 -8.93
N GLY A 96 -3.53 -3.69 -8.31
CA GLY A 96 -2.14 -3.37 -8.55
C GLY A 96 -1.17 -4.07 -7.61
N ALA A 97 -1.64 -4.94 -6.71
CA ALA A 97 -0.79 -5.60 -5.70
C ALA A 97 0.49 -6.19 -6.33
N ALA A 98 0.34 -7.00 -7.39
CA ALA A 98 1.47 -7.61 -8.09
C ALA A 98 2.43 -6.59 -8.73
N LEU A 99 1.92 -5.46 -9.25
CA LEU A 99 2.73 -4.39 -9.84
C LEU A 99 3.69 -3.78 -8.80
N PHE A 100 3.24 -3.72 -7.55
CA PHE A 100 4.00 -3.25 -6.41
C PHE A 100 4.55 -4.40 -5.57
N ARG A 101 4.69 -5.62 -6.13
CA ARG A 101 5.27 -6.79 -5.45
C ARG A 101 4.59 -7.12 -4.11
N ASN A 102 3.29 -6.88 -4.03
CA ASN A 102 2.42 -7.09 -2.88
C ASN A 102 2.82 -6.25 -1.65
N THR A 103 3.57 -5.15 -1.82
CA THR A 103 3.97 -4.26 -0.73
C THR A 103 2.94 -3.16 -0.50
N MET A 104 3.02 -2.51 0.65
CA MET A 104 2.14 -1.40 0.97
C MET A 104 2.45 -0.19 0.09
N THR A 105 1.38 0.48 -0.32
CA THR A 105 1.44 1.76 -1.03
C THR A 105 0.44 2.71 -0.39
N ASP A 106 0.69 4.00 -0.48
CA ASP A 106 -0.16 5.03 0.10
C ASP A 106 -0.54 6.07 -0.97
N ASP A 107 -1.51 6.93 -0.62
CA ASP A 107 -1.94 8.09 -1.43
C ASP A 107 -2.26 7.76 -2.91
N PHE A 108 -2.92 6.62 -3.15
CA PHE A 108 -3.33 6.19 -4.49
C PHE A 108 -4.53 7.00 -4.99
N ARG A 109 -4.32 7.83 -6.00
CA ARG A 109 -5.35 8.72 -6.58
C ARG A 109 -5.12 8.97 -8.07
N VAL A 110 -6.08 9.65 -8.70
CA VAL A 110 -5.84 10.33 -9.99
C VAL A 110 -5.36 11.75 -9.70
N SER A 111 -4.30 12.16 -10.39
CA SER A 111 -3.71 13.50 -10.32
C SER A 111 -3.49 14.02 -11.73
N ASN A 112 -3.58 15.34 -11.91
CA ASN A 112 -3.08 15.96 -13.14
C ASN A 112 -1.55 15.99 -13.09
N VAL A 113 -0.88 15.37 -14.06
CA VAL A 113 0.58 15.33 -14.13
C VAL A 113 1.06 15.81 -15.49
N GLY A 114 1.49 17.07 -15.55
CA GLY A 114 1.88 17.74 -16.79
C GLY A 114 0.74 17.86 -17.79
N GLY A 115 -0.47 18.21 -17.32
CA GLY A 115 -1.66 18.37 -18.15
C GLY A 115 -2.42 17.08 -18.48
N GLN A 116 -2.02 15.94 -17.91
CA GLN A 116 -2.66 14.64 -18.14
C GLN A 116 -3.17 14.03 -16.83
N ASP A 117 -4.43 13.62 -16.81
CA ASP A 117 -5.00 12.88 -15.68
C ASP A 117 -4.43 11.45 -15.65
N LEU A 118 -3.62 11.17 -14.63
CA LEU A 118 -2.92 9.90 -14.45
C LEU A 118 -3.03 9.44 -13.02
N MET A 119 -2.85 8.14 -12.81
CA MET A 119 -2.82 7.60 -11.47
C MET A 119 -1.47 7.87 -10.81
N THR A 120 -1.47 8.18 -9.53
CA THR A 120 -0.27 8.44 -8.73
C THR A 120 -0.32 7.63 -7.45
N VAL A 121 0.81 7.07 -7.06
CA VAL A 121 0.96 6.18 -5.90
C VAL A 121 2.24 6.57 -5.15
N LEU A 122 2.18 6.65 -3.83
CA LEU A 122 3.38 6.76 -3.00
C LEU A 122 3.83 5.35 -2.57
N HIS A 123 5.08 5.00 -2.87
CA HIS A 123 5.71 3.73 -2.53
C HIS A 123 6.89 3.98 -1.58
N GLN A 124 6.55 4.20 -0.31
CA GLN A 124 7.49 4.69 0.70
C GLN A 124 8.65 3.72 0.96
N GLU A 125 8.41 2.41 0.99
CA GLU A 125 9.47 1.38 1.14
C GLU A 125 10.60 1.54 0.11
N LYS A 126 10.29 2.07 -1.08
CA LYS A 126 11.27 2.33 -2.14
C LYS A 126 11.74 3.77 -2.23
N GLY A 127 11.19 4.67 -1.42
CA GLY A 127 11.54 6.08 -1.51
C GLY A 127 10.93 6.77 -2.73
N GLN A 128 9.76 6.31 -3.23
CA GLN A 128 9.29 6.65 -4.57
C GLN A 128 7.87 7.22 -4.65
N GLY A 129 7.68 8.23 -5.51
CA GLY A 129 6.39 8.54 -6.12
C GLY A 129 6.29 7.86 -7.48
N VAL A 130 5.21 7.15 -7.74
CA VAL A 130 5.00 6.38 -8.97
C VAL A 130 3.83 6.94 -9.73
N VAL A 131 4.02 7.22 -11.03
CA VAL A 131 2.96 7.64 -11.94
C VAL A 131 2.59 6.46 -12.82
N VAL A 132 1.31 6.09 -12.84
CA VAL A 132 0.75 4.93 -13.52
C VAL A 132 -0.26 5.41 -14.58
N ARG A 133 -0.18 4.83 -15.78
CA ARG A 133 -1.10 5.13 -16.88
C ARG A 133 -2.47 4.46 -16.65
N PRO A 134 -3.57 4.93 -17.26
CA PRO A 134 -4.86 4.22 -17.29
C PRO A 134 -4.81 2.82 -17.91
N SER A 135 -3.73 2.49 -18.63
CA SER A 135 -3.45 1.13 -19.09
C SER A 135 -2.68 0.27 -18.09
N TYR A 136 -2.50 0.77 -16.87
CA TYR A 136 -1.89 0.14 -15.69
C TYR A 136 -0.38 -0.13 -15.80
N GLY A 137 0.28 0.44 -16.82
CA GLY A 137 1.74 0.48 -16.92
C GLY A 137 2.34 1.66 -16.15
N VAL A 138 3.49 1.45 -15.50
CA VAL A 138 4.28 2.52 -14.86
C VAL A 138 4.81 3.47 -15.94
N ARG A 139 4.51 4.77 -15.81
CA ARG A 139 5.07 5.83 -16.64
C ARG A 139 6.39 6.33 -16.04
N ASN A 140 6.39 6.63 -14.75
CA ASN A 140 7.54 7.13 -14.02
C ASN A 140 7.58 6.48 -12.63
N ALA A 141 8.78 6.18 -12.13
CA ALA A 141 9.02 5.86 -10.73
C ALA A 141 10.13 6.82 -10.24
N ILE A 142 9.72 7.88 -9.57
CA ILE A 142 10.58 8.99 -9.17
C ILE A 142 11.09 8.70 -7.78
N ARG A 143 12.41 8.68 -7.60
CA ARG A 143 13.03 8.46 -6.29
C ARG A 143 13.38 9.79 -5.64
N PHE A 144 12.83 10.05 -4.46
CA PHE A 144 13.01 11.30 -3.73
C PHE A 144 14.12 11.23 -2.66
N GLY A 145 15.15 10.40 -2.87
CA GLY A 145 16.29 10.26 -1.95
C GLY A 145 16.21 9.05 -1.01
N ASP A 146 16.56 9.26 0.27
CA ASP A 146 16.48 8.23 1.32
C ASP A 146 14.99 7.88 1.58
N PRO A 147 14.58 6.60 1.41
CA PRO A 147 13.22 6.16 1.71
C PRO A 147 12.72 6.52 3.10
N ARG A 148 13.61 6.60 4.09
CA ARG A 148 13.26 6.91 5.49
C ARG A 148 12.91 8.39 5.71
N ALA A 149 13.30 9.26 4.78
CA ALA A 149 13.09 10.71 4.89
C ALA A 149 11.86 11.19 4.13
N ILE A 150 11.21 10.33 3.33
CA ILE A 150 9.90 10.64 2.76
C ILE A 150 8.79 10.12 3.65
N ASN A 151 7.87 11.01 3.91
CA ASN A 151 6.73 10.79 4.74
C ASN A 151 5.60 10.16 3.90
N ILE A 152 4.90 9.15 4.46
CA ILE A 152 3.84 8.38 3.76
C ILE A 152 2.59 9.21 3.39
N HIS A 153 2.49 10.45 3.87
CA HIS A 153 1.23 11.18 3.92
C HIS A 153 0.91 11.94 2.63
N GLU A 154 1.90 12.32 1.82
CA GLU A 154 1.64 13.22 0.69
C GLU A 154 2.53 12.98 -0.55
N PHE A 155 1.87 12.77 -1.69
CA PHE A 155 2.41 12.95 -3.03
C PHE A 155 1.39 13.70 -3.90
N HIS A 156 1.41 15.02 -3.81
CA HIS A 156 0.33 15.89 -4.31
C HIS A 156 0.78 16.73 -5.50
N PHE A 157 -0.06 16.85 -6.52
CA PHE A 157 0.21 17.71 -7.66
C PHE A 157 -0.57 19.01 -7.54
N VAL A 158 0.14 20.11 -7.77
CA VAL A 158 -0.37 21.49 -7.70
C VAL A 158 -0.03 22.23 -9.00
N ASP A 159 -0.46 23.49 -9.10
CA ASP A 159 -0.24 24.34 -10.28
C ASP A 159 -0.69 23.66 -11.58
N ASN A 160 -1.91 23.10 -11.56
CA ASN A 160 -2.49 22.31 -12.65
C ASN A 160 -1.55 21.21 -13.18
N GLY A 161 -0.87 20.53 -12.26
CA GLY A 161 0.01 19.40 -12.56
C GLY A 161 1.41 19.77 -13.03
N ALA A 162 1.79 21.06 -13.01
CA ALA A 162 3.15 21.50 -13.32
C ALA A 162 4.13 21.25 -12.15
N ARG A 163 3.59 21.08 -10.94
CA ARG A 163 4.37 20.93 -9.70
C ARG A 163 3.92 19.71 -8.91
N ALA A 164 4.85 19.11 -8.18
CA ALA A 164 4.59 18.04 -7.23
C ALA A 164 5.15 18.38 -5.85
N LEU A 165 4.38 18.12 -4.81
CA LEU A 165 4.72 18.31 -3.41
C LEU A 165 4.84 16.96 -2.71
N ILE A 166 5.87 16.83 -1.88
CA ILE A 166 6.02 15.73 -0.93
C ILE A 166 6.34 16.27 0.46
N ILE A 167 5.95 15.53 1.50
CA ILE A 167 6.36 15.82 2.87
C ILE A 167 7.66 15.08 3.17
N ARG A 168 8.54 15.77 3.91
CA ARG A 168 9.80 15.23 4.39
C ARG A 168 9.93 15.44 5.88
N SER A 169 10.69 14.55 6.49
CA SER A 169 10.96 14.59 7.91
C SER A 169 12.46 14.45 8.14
N ASN A 170 12.98 15.26 9.06
CA ASN A 170 14.40 15.22 9.43
C ASN A 170 14.58 15.37 10.94
N LYS A 171 15.34 14.46 11.54
CA LYS A 171 15.68 14.51 12.96
C LYS A 171 16.88 15.42 13.18
N THR A 172 16.74 16.40 14.07
CA THR A 172 17.84 17.27 14.46
C THR A 172 17.70 17.71 15.92
N VAL A 173 18.78 18.20 16.50
CA VAL A 173 18.82 18.75 17.85
C VAL A 173 18.16 20.12 17.85
N ALA A 174 17.15 20.31 18.70
CA ALA A 174 16.49 21.59 18.93
C ALA A 174 17.45 22.64 19.49
N SER A 175 17.14 23.92 19.30
CA SER A 175 17.88 24.98 19.98
C SER A 175 17.76 24.83 21.50
N THR A 176 18.69 25.43 22.26
CA THR A 176 18.62 25.44 23.73
C THR A 176 17.33 26.11 24.23
N GLU A 177 16.89 27.18 23.58
CA GLU A 177 15.64 27.88 23.93
C GLU A 177 14.43 26.98 23.74
N ASP A 178 14.35 26.32 22.59
CA ASP A 178 13.21 25.45 22.24
C ASP A 178 13.20 24.17 23.11
N SER A 179 14.37 23.59 23.39
CA SER A 179 14.49 22.48 24.36
C SER A 179 13.95 22.88 25.74
N ARG A 180 14.30 24.08 26.22
CA ARG A 180 13.83 24.58 27.53
C ARG A 180 12.34 24.86 27.56
N SER A 181 11.75 25.20 26.41
CA SER A 181 10.30 25.43 26.28
C SER A 181 9.47 24.21 26.67
N VAL A 182 10.07 23.01 26.62
CA VAL A 182 9.44 21.73 26.98
C VAL A 182 10.08 21.08 28.21
N GLY A 183 10.82 21.85 29.01
CA GLY A 183 11.42 21.40 30.27
C GLY A 183 12.76 20.68 30.14
N ILE A 184 13.36 20.63 28.95
CA ILE A 184 14.65 19.99 28.71
C ILE A 184 15.78 21.03 28.70
N ALA A 185 16.84 20.82 29.49
CA ALA A 185 17.89 21.83 29.65
C ALA A 185 18.57 22.22 28.32
N GLU A 186 18.88 21.22 27.49
CA GLU A 186 19.39 21.33 26.12
C GLU A 186 19.35 19.95 25.43
N GLY A 187 19.56 19.92 24.11
CA GLY A 187 19.84 18.66 23.41
C GLY A 187 18.61 17.81 23.05
N CYS A 188 17.39 18.35 23.11
CA CYS A 188 16.22 17.60 22.68
C CYS A 188 16.32 17.26 21.18
N ILE A 189 16.28 15.98 20.82
CA ILE A 189 16.23 15.54 19.42
C ILE A 189 14.75 15.48 19.03
N ALA A 190 14.39 16.16 17.95
CA ALA A 190 13.04 16.19 17.44
C ALA A 190 13.02 16.02 15.92
N GLU A 191 11.88 15.55 15.41
CA GLU A 191 11.60 15.38 13.99
C GLU A 191 10.92 16.64 13.45
N TYR A 192 11.65 17.37 12.59
CA TYR A 192 11.20 18.61 12.00
C TYR A 192 10.66 18.35 10.60
N ASP A 193 9.34 18.19 10.52
CA ASP A 193 8.68 18.01 9.23
C ASP A 193 8.72 19.27 8.38
N GLY A 194 8.61 19.04 7.08
CA GLY A 194 8.59 20.06 6.05
C GLY A 194 8.07 19.49 4.74
N PHE A 195 8.24 20.24 3.67
CA PHE A 195 7.87 19.79 2.34
C PHE A 195 8.89 20.24 1.31
N GLU A 196 8.86 19.56 0.16
CA GLU A 196 9.67 19.90 -0.99
C GLU A 196 8.80 19.89 -2.24
N GLU A 197 9.01 20.91 -3.08
CA GLU A 197 8.32 21.09 -4.35
C GLU A 197 9.25 20.75 -5.50
N PHE A 198 8.69 20.06 -6.51
CA PHE A 198 9.39 19.59 -7.68
C PHE A 198 8.70 20.05 -8.96
N GLU A 199 9.50 20.35 -9.99
CA GLU A 199 9.06 20.44 -11.38
C GLU A 199 8.54 19.08 -11.85
N ALA A 200 7.28 18.96 -12.28
CA ALA A 200 6.72 17.67 -12.70
C ALA A 200 7.35 17.12 -14.01
N GLY A 201 7.98 18.00 -14.80
CA GLY A 201 8.65 17.63 -16.06
C GLY A 201 10.07 17.09 -15.85
N THR A 202 10.87 17.75 -15.01
CA THR A 202 12.29 17.42 -14.79
C THR A 202 12.54 16.68 -13.48
N TRP A 203 11.61 16.76 -12.53
CA TRP A 203 11.75 16.29 -11.15
C TRP A 203 12.90 16.95 -10.39
N GLU A 204 13.26 18.16 -10.80
CA GLU A 204 14.19 19.02 -10.05
C GLU A 204 13.45 19.70 -8.90
N SER A 205 14.11 19.74 -7.74
CA SER A 205 13.60 20.46 -6.57
C SER A 205 13.70 21.97 -6.82
N VAL A 206 12.60 22.68 -6.59
CA VAL A 206 12.51 24.14 -6.78
C VAL A 206 12.27 24.91 -5.49
N PHE A 207 11.72 24.26 -4.47
CA PHE A 207 11.50 24.87 -3.18
C PHE A 207 11.53 23.82 -2.07
N ARG A 208 12.11 24.18 -0.93
CA ARG A 208 12.14 23.33 0.27
C ARG A 208 11.93 24.16 1.51
N TRP A 209 11.07 23.67 2.39
CA TRP A 209 10.78 24.28 3.68
C TRP A 209 10.80 23.23 4.78
N ASN A 210 11.17 23.62 6.01
CA ASN A 210 11.03 22.78 7.21
C ASN A 210 10.68 23.63 8.45
N SER A 211 10.17 22.96 9.47
CA SER A 211 9.70 23.59 10.71
C SER A 211 10.82 24.03 11.67
N PHE A 212 12.08 23.65 11.43
CA PHE A 212 13.19 23.95 12.32
C PHE A 212 13.38 25.45 12.52
N GLY A 213 13.34 25.90 13.79
CA GLY A 213 13.41 27.32 14.15
C GLY A 213 12.18 28.15 13.78
N ARG A 214 11.09 27.52 13.30
CA ARG A 214 9.86 28.19 12.86
C ARG A 214 8.62 27.77 13.66
N ILE A 215 8.55 26.50 14.08
CA ILE A 215 7.50 25.96 14.95
C ILE A 215 8.18 25.37 16.19
N GLY A 216 7.79 25.82 17.38
CA GLY A 216 8.40 25.38 18.63
C GLY A 216 7.85 24.03 19.12
N LEU A 217 8.66 23.30 19.88
CA LEU A 217 8.28 22.02 20.48
C LEU A 217 7.09 22.17 21.45
N ASN A 218 6.98 23.31 22.13
CA ASN A 218 5.87 23.64 23.02
C ASN A 218 4.53 23.90 22.32
N GLU A 219 4.49 23.96 20.98
CA GLU A 219 3.24 23.99 20.22
C GLU A 219 2.60 22.59 20.14
N SER A 220 3.35 21.53 20.47
CA SER A 220 2.86 20.16 20.44
C SER A 220 1.81 19.90 21.52
N THR A 221 0.76 19.19 21.11
CA THR A 221 -0.34 18.67 21.91
C THR A 221 -0.32 17.14 21.94
N ALA A 222 0.76 16.52 21.44
CA ALA A 222 0.94 15.09 21.45
C ALA A 222 1.20 14.57 22.87
N ASP A 223 0.33 13.69 23.33
CA ASP A 223 0.49 12.99 24.59
C ASP A 223 0.17 11.50 24.40
N ASP A 224 1.20 10.69 24.48
CA ASP A 224 1.20 9.22 24.44
C ASP A 224 1.58 8.62 25.81
N GLY A 225 1.68 9.45 26.85
CA GLY A 225 2.15 9.07 28.18
C GLY A 225 3.68 8.88 28.32
N THR A 226 4.44 9.01 27.23
CA THR A 226 5.91 8.93 27.25
C THR A 226 6.50 10.23 27.81
N ALA A 227 7.46 10.12 28.73
CA ALA A 227 8.15 11.27 29.30
C ALA A 227 8.88 12.07 28.21
N THR A 228 8.89 13.41 28.32
CA THR A 228 9.51 14.31 27.34
C THR A 228 10.99 14.00 27.14
N GLU A 229 11.72 13.63 28.19
CA GLU A 229 13.13 13.23 28.11
C GLU A 229 13.32 12.03 27.17
N THR A 230 12.44 11.03 27.26
CA THR A 230 12.47 9.84 26.41
C THR A 230 12.08 10.19 24.98
N LYS A 231 11.02 10.99 24.77
CA LYS A 231 10.64 11.50 23.45
C LYS A 231 11.81 12.21 22.77
N CYS A 232 12.44 13.14 23.49
CA CYS A 232 13.59 13.90 23.03
C CYS A 232 14.83 13.04 22.78
N HIS A 233 15.02 11.94 23.49
CA HIS A 233 16.12 11.01 23.24
C HIS A 233 15.89 10.20 21.96
N ASP A 234 14.67 9.75 21.72
CA ASP A 234 14.32 8.86 20.60
C ASP A 234 14.04 9.62 19.28
N GLY A 235 14.02 10.94 19.35
CA GLY A 235 13.68 11.84 18.25
C GLY A 235 12.18 12.08 18.21
N TRP A 236 11.73 13.09 18.95
CA TRP A 236 10.32 13.39 19.17
C TRP A 236 9.61 13.84 17.90
N ASP A 237 8.62 13.07 17.47
CA ASP A 237 7.63 13.50 16.48
C ASP A 237 6.63 14.46 17.12
N PHE A 238 7.00 15.74 17.19
CA PHE A 238 6.20 16.77 17.86
C PHE A 238 5.17 17.42 16.94
N LEU A 239 5.34 17.30 15.62
CA LEU A 239 4.57 18.02 14.59
C LEU A 239 3.64 17.08 13.81
N HIS A 240 4.17 15.99 13.27
CA HIS A 240 3.46 15.00 12.45
C HIS A 240 2.65 15.64 11.31
N ALA A 241 3.37 16.27 10.38
CA ALA A 241 2.79 16.85 9.18
C ALA A 241 2.17 15.78 8.28
N ASN A 242 0.95 16.04 7.82
CA ASN A 242 0.11 15.02 7.17
C ASN A 242 -0.57 15.45 5.86
N SER A 243 -0.49 16.73 5.51
CA SER A 243 -0.88 17.20 4.20
C SER A 243 -0.26 18.55 3.90
N VAL A 244 0.04 18.77 2.62
CA VAL A 244 0.47 20.07 2.09
C VAL A 244 -0.30 20.38 0.80
N ASP A 245 -0.70 21.64 0.67
CA ASP A 245 -1.35 22.20 -0.52
C ASP A 245 -0.76 23.59 -0.83
N LYS A 246 -1.08 24.16 -2.00
CA LYS A 246 -0.52 25.44 -2.47
C LYS A 246 -1.63 26.31 -3.08
N ASP A 247 -1.66 27.60 -2.71
CA ASP A 247 -2.59 28.57 -3.28
C ASP A 247 -2.07 29.19 -4.59
N ASP A 248 -2.95 29.92 -5.29
CA ASP A 248 -2.62 30.59 -6.55
C ASP A 248 -1.59 31.73 -6.40
N ASP A 249 -1.43 32.26 -5.17
CA ASP A 249 -0.37 33.22 -4.82
C ASP A 249 0.97 32.51 -4.51
N GLY A 250 0.99 31.19 -4.62
CA GLY A 250 2.12 30.29 -4.44
C GLY A 250 2.46 29.94 -3.00
N ASN A 251 1.69 30.40 -2.01
CA ASN A 251 1.90 30.10 -0.60
C ASN A 251 1.39 28.70 -0.24
N TYR A 252 1.99 28.09 0.77
CA TYR A 252 1.73 26.69 1.12
C TYR A 252 0.87 26.57 2.37
N TYR A 253 0.05 25.53 2.42
CA TYR A 253 -0.82 25.20 3.55
C TYR A 253 -0.40 23.85 4.09
N LEU A 254 0.22 23.81 5.27
CA LEU A 254 0.72 22.60 5.91
C LEU A 254 -0.20 22.23 7.09
N SER A 255 -0.74 21.01 7.08
CA SER A 255 -1.50 20.48 8.22
C SER A 255 -0.62 19.60 9.09
N ALA A 256 -0.67 19.82 10.40
CA ALA A 256 0.11 19.07 11.37
C ALA A 256 -0.79 18.49 12.48
N ARG A 257 -0.78 17.16 12.60
CA ARG A 257 -1.64 16.39 13.51
C ARG A 257 -1.36 16.75 14.97
N PHE A 258 -0.08 16.84 15.35
CA PHE A 258 0.30 16.94 16.75
C PHE A 258 0.34 18.36 17.30
N THR A 259 0.05 19.37 16.49
CA THR A 259 -0.17 20.74 16.97
C THR A 259 -1.63 21.18 16.82
N ASP A 260 -2.52 20.30 16.32
CA ASP A 260 -3.90 20.63 15.95
C ASP A 260 -4.00 21.90 15.08
N THR A 261 -3.00 22.13 14.21
CA THR A 261 -2.83 23.40 13.50
C THR A 261 -2.63 23.21 12.00
N ILE A 262 -3.23 24.12 11.22
CA ILE A 262 -2.92 24.34 9.81
C ILE A 262 -2.14 25.65 9.68
N TYR A 263 -1.00 25.60 9.01
CA TYR A 263 -0.07 26.72 8.84
C TYR A 263 -0.11 27.21 7.40
N LYS A 264 -0.29 28.53 7.20
CA LYS A 264 0.02 29.16 5.91
C LYS A 264 1.45 29.66 5.91
N ILE A 265 2.21 29.30 4.88
CA ILE A 265 3.65 29.52 4.77
C ILE A 265 3.92 30.29 3.48
N SER A 266 4.61 31.43 3.61
CA SER A 266 5.00 32.28 2.49
C SER A 266 6.01 31.58 1.58
N GLN A 267 5.78 31.59 0.27
CA GLN A 267 6.79 31.09 -0.69
C GLN A 267 8.02 32.00 -0.81
N VAL A 268 7.91 33.27 -0.42
CA VAL A 268 8.95 34.28 -0.63
C VAL A 268 10.11 34.09 0.35
N ASP A 269 9.78 33.85 1.62
CA ASP A 269 10.72 33.84 2.73
C ASP A 269 10.54 32.64 3.67
N GLY A 270 9.53 31.80 3.45
CA GLY A 270 9.21 30.65 4.30
C GLY A 270 8.65 31.04 5.67
N ASN A 271 8.22 32.30 5.86
CA ASN A 271 7.62 32.72 7.13
C ASN A 271 6.19 32.16 7.27
N ILE A 272 5.82 31.81 8.50
CA ILE A 272 4.44 31.43 8.83
C ILE A 272 3.59 32.70 8.84
N MET A 273 2.70 32.82 7.87
CA MET A 273 1.79 33.96 7.71
C MET A 273 0.68 33.91 8.77
N TRP A 274 0.13 32.73 9.01
CA TRP A 274 -0.86 32.50 10.06
C TRP A 274 -0.95 31.02 10.46
N ARG A 275 -1.57 30.80 11.62
CA ARG A 275 -1.93 29.51 12.22
C ARG A 275 -3.43 29.43 12.41
N LEU A 276 -4.07 28.38 11.90
CA LEU A 276 -5.47 28.06 12.15
C LEU A 276 -5.54 26.88 13.13
N GLY A 277 -6.14 27.08 14.30
CA GLY A 277 -6.20 26.06 15.35
C GLY A 277 -5.01 26.06 16.30
N GLY A 278 -4.92 25.01 17.12
CA GLY A 278 -3.87 24.83 18.12
C GLY A 278 -3.78 25.90 19.21
N SER A 279 -2.66 25.90 19.92
CA SER A 279 -2.40 26.80 21.06
C SER A 279 -2.09 28.24 20.66
N ARG A 280 -1.83 28.50 19.38
CA ARG A 280 -1.36 29.80 18.84
C ARG A 280 -2.19 30.28 17.65
N SER A 281 -3.48 29.93 17.59
CA SER A 281 -4.38 30.35 16.50
C SER A 281 -4.38 31.87 16.30
N ASN A 282 -4.35 32.31 15.05
CA ASN A 282 -4.55 33.71 14.67
C ASN A 282 -6.01 34.04 14.33
N PHE A 283 -6.91 33.07 14.44
CA PHE A 283 -8.31 33.18 14.08
C PHE A 283 -9.21 33.17 15.31
N ASP A 284 -10.22 34.03 15.31
CA ASP A 284 -11.45 33.78 16.06
C ASP A 284 -12.17 32.60 15.39
N MET A 285 -12.26 31.50 16.14
CA MET A 285 -12.79 30.22 15.67
C MET A 285 -14.32 30.13 15.77
N ALA A 286 -15.01 31.14 16.30
CA ALA A 286 -16.47 31.12 16.48
C ALA A 286 -16.99 29.85 17.20
N GLY A 287 -16.21 29.32 18.15
CA GLY A 287 -16.52 28.09 18.90
C GLY A 287 -16.13 26.78 18.20
N LEU A 288 -15.62 26.82 16.96
CA LEU A 288 -15.08 25.65 16.28
C LEU A 288 -13.90 25.06 17.06
N LYS A 289 -13.95 23.74 17.24
CA LYS A 289 -12.85 22.92 17.75
C LYS A 289 -12.63 21.76 16.79
N PHE A 290 -11.37 21.49 16.50
CA PHE A 290 -10.92 20.31 15.76
C PHE A 290 -9.59 19.85 16.36
N SER A 291 -9.23 18.59 16.11
CA SER A 291 -7.95 18.05 16.57
C SER A 291 -7.49 16.88 15.72
N GLY A 292 -6.17 16.70 15.60
CA GLY A 292 -5.57 15.59 14.87
C GLY A 292 -5.94 15.57 13.39
N GLN A 293 -6.33 16.72 12.83
CA GLN A 293 -6.93 16.87 11.51
C GLN A 293 -5.99 16.42 10.39
N HIS A 294 -6.57 15.92 9.30
CA HIS A 294 -5.88 15.46 8.11
C HIS A 294 -6.43 16.10 6.84
N SER A 295 -5.64 16.01 5.77
CA SER A 295 -6.06 16.34 4.39
C SER A 295 -6.62 17.75 4.26
N ALA A 296 -5.90 18.75 4.76
CA ALA A 296 -6.24 20.14 4.52
C ALA A 296 -6.06 20.45 3.02
N ARG A 297 -7.13 20.90 2.36
CA ARG A 297 -7.13 21.26 0.94
C ARG A 297 -7.77 22.60 0.72
N ILE A 298 -7.19 23.36 -0.19
CA ILE A 298 -7.75 24.63 -0.65
C ILE A 298 -8.82 24.32 -1.68
N ILE A 299 -10.03 24.80 -1.44
CA ILE A 299 -11.15 24.63 -2.37
C ILE A 299 -11.25 25.82 -3.30
N THR A 300 -11.13 27.02 -2.73
CA THR A 300 -11.07 28.27 -3.48
C THR A 300 -10.47 29.36 -2.59
N SER A 301 -9.87 30.38 -3.18
CA SER A 301 -9.41 31.56 -2.47
C SER A 301 -9.66 32.81 -3.30
N ASN A 302 -9.91 33.92 -2.62
CA ASN A 302 -9.90 35.26 -3.17
C ASN A 302 -9.18 36.19 -2.19
N HIS A 303 -9.22 37.50 -2.45
CA HIS A 303 -8.50 38.49 -1.65
C HIS A 303 -8.91 38.57 -0.17
N THR A 304 -10.14 38.15 0.18
CA THR A 304 -10.66 38.27 1.54
C THR A 304 -10.95 36.92 2.19
N HIS A 305 -11.29 35.92 1.39
CA HIS A 305 -11.71 34.60 1.87
C HIS A 305 -10.90 33.47 1.24
N THR A 306 -10.46 32.53 2.08
CA THR A 306 -10.00 31.20 1.65
C THR A 306 -10.98 30.15 2.16
N VAL A 307 -11.47 29.29 1.29
CA VAL A 307 -12.27 28.12 1.67
C VAL A 307 -11.37 26.89 1.73
N LEU A 308 -11.31 26.25 2.89
CA LEU A 308 -10.55 25.02 3.12
C LEU A 308 -11.49 23.85 3.40
N SER A 309 -11.17 22.67 2.89
CA SER A 309 -11.72 21.43 3.40
C SER A 309 -10.73 20.74 4.33
N ILE A 310 -11.21 20.18 5.44
CA ILE A 310 -10.39 19.38 6.37
C ILE A 310 -11.16 18.12 6.78
N LEU A 311 -10.44 17.04 7.07
CA LEU A 311 -10.97 15.96 7.88
C LEU A 311 -10.59 16.23 9.34
N ASP A 312 -11.58 16.57 10.16
CA ASP A 312 -11.43 16.66 11.62
C ASP A 312 -11.56 15.25 12.20
N ASN A 313 -10.42 14.65 12.52
CA ASN A 313 -10.38 13.36 13.19
C ASN A 313 -11.02 13.44 14.57
N ALA A 314 -11.10 14.63 15.18
CA ALA A 314 -11.69 14.92 16.49
C ALA A 314 -11.03 14.19 17.67
N ILE A 315 -10.07 13.31 17.42
CA ILE A 315 -9.35 12.53 18.43
C ILE A 315 -7.93 12.26 17.95
N LYS A 316 -6.98 12.22 18.89
CA LYS A 316 -5.62 11.74 18.67
C LYS A 316 -5.43 10.49 19.51
N ASP A 317 -5.40 9.34 18.85
CA ASP A 317 -5.20 8.04 19.50
C ASP A 317 -6.26 7.80 20.59
N GLU A 318 -5.85 7.72 21.86
CA GLU A 318 -6.73 7.45 23.02
C GLU A 318 -7.03 8.71 23.87
N LEU A 319 -6.66 9.90 23.38
CA LEU A 319 -6.95 11.16 24.08
C LEU A 319 -8.44 11.48 24.05
N GLN A 320 -8.87 12.39 24.95
CA GLN A 320 -10.26 12.84 24.96
C GLN A 320 -10.63 13.52 23.64
N PRO A 321 -11.76 13.14 23.02
CA PRO A 321 -12.15 13.70 21.74
C PRO A 321 -12.63 15.16 21.90
N THR A 322 -12.34 16.00 20.91
CA THR A 322 -12.76 17.41 20.84
C THR A 322 -14.16 17.59 20.24
N HIS A 323 -14.72 16.55 19.64
CA HIS A 323 -16.07 16.49 19.07
C HIS A 323 -16.67 15.08 19.27
N PRO A 324 -18.00 14.88 19.35
CA PRO A 324 -18.60 13.55 19.61
C PRO A 324 -18.35 12.46 18.54
N TYR A 325 -17.76 12.80 17.40
CA TYR A 325 -17.40 11.91 16.29
C TYR A 325 -16.44 12.64 15.34
N SER A 326 -15.69 11.89 14.52
CA SER A 326 -14.91 12.48 13.41
C SER A 326 -15.84 13.05 12.34
N ARG A 327 -15.42 14.12 11.67
CA ARG A 327 -16.25 14.82 10.68
C ARG A 327 -15.42 15.44 9.56
N GLY A 328 -16.02 15.53 8.38
CA GLY A 328 -15.53 16.44 7.35
C GLY A 328 -15.98 17.86 7.64
N LEU A 329 -15.14 18.85 7.37
CA LEU A 329 -15.48 20.27 7.53
C LEU A 329 -15.09 21.05 6.29
N LEU A 330 -15.99 21.94 5.87
CA LEU A 330 -15.68 23.03 4.93
C LEU A 330 -15.65 24.32 5.73
N LEU A 331 -14.50 25.01 5.73
CA LEU A 331 -14.24 26.20 6.53
C LEU A 331 -14.04 27.40 5.61
N SER A 332 -14.65 28.53 5.95
CA SER A 332 -14.36 29.83 5.36
C SER A 332 -13.46 30.62 6.29
N LEU A 333 -12.30 31.03 5.78
CA LEU A 333 -11.30 31.82 6.50
C LEU A 333 -11.32 33.24 5.95
N ARG A 334 -11.69 34.21 6.78
CA ARG A 334 -11.60 35.62 6.44
C ARG A 334 -10.30 36.20 6.99
N THR A 335 -9.39 36.57 6.10
CA THR A 335 -8.00 36.95 6.44
C THR A 335 -7.74 38.46 6.41
N ASP A 336 -8.69 39.25 5.90
CA ASP A 336 -8.61 40.71 5.77
C ASP A 336 -9.04 41.46 7.04
N THR A 337 -9.33 40.76 8.14
CA THR A 337 -9.74 41.36 9.42
C THR A 337 -8.78 41.08 10.56
N THR A 338 -8.87 41.87 11.63
CA THR A 338 -8.08 41.69 12.85
C THR A 338 -9.01 41.63 14.08
N PRO A 339 -9.15 40.46 14.74
CA PRO A 339 -8.55 39.17 14.37
C PRO A 339 -9.11 38.63 13.04
N MET A 340 -8.39 37.69 12.43
CA MET A 340 -8.93 36.90 11.33
C MET A 340 -10.06 36.01 11.88
N THR A 341 -10.99 35.55 11.04
CA THR A 341 -12.13 34.75 11.51
C THR A 341 -12.28 33.46 10.71
N ALA A 342 -12.60 32.36 11.38
CA ALA A 342 -12.89 31.07 10.76
C ALA A 342 -14.33 30.65 11.07
N THR A 343 -15.09 30.28 10.03
CA THR A 343 -16.49 29.84 10.17
C THR A 343 -16.73 28.54 9.42
N THR A 344 -17.48 27.63 10.00
CA THR A 344 -17.92 26.40 9.33
C THR A 344 -19.00 26.70 8.30
N LEU A 345 -18.77 26.32 7.05
CA LEU A 345 -19.75 26.40 5.95
C LEU A 345 -20.58 25.12 5.87
N ALA A 346 -19.95 23.96 6.04
CA ALA A 346 -20.59 22.66 5.98
C ALA A 346 -19.87 21.66 6.90
N GLU A 347 -20.64 20.69 7.40
CA GLU A 347 -20.14 19.57 8.19
C GLU A 347 -20.69 18.26 7.60
N TYR A 348 -19.84 17.24 7.57
CA TYR A 348 -20.16 15.91 7.07
C TYR A 348 -19.87 14.89 8.17
N SER A 349 -20.92 14.36 8.80
CA SER A 349 -20.77 13.45 9.94
C SER A 349 -20.20 12.08 9.52
N HIS A 350 -19.49 11.42 10.44
CA HIS A 350 -19.11 10.03 10.26
C HIS A 350 -20.37 9.14 10.03
N PRO A 351 -20.38 8.20 9.07
CA PRO A 351 -21.57 7.43 8.72
C PRO A 351 -22.12 6.57 9.88
N HIS A 352 -21.26 6.17 10.81
CA HIS A 352 -21.64 5.40 12.00
C HIS A 352 -22.07 6.25 13.23
N GLY A 353 -22.14 7.58 13.09
CA GLY A 353 -22.69 8.47 14.13
C GLY A 353 -21.79 8.69 15.35
N VAL A 354 -22.42 9.02 16.49
CA VAL A 354 -21.73 9.39 17.74
C VAL A 354 -20.84 8.26 18.25
N GLY A 355 -19.62 8.62 18.66
CA GLY A 355 -18.60 7.69 19.13
C GLY A 355 -17.80 7.02 18.00
N ALA A 356 -18.11 7.30 16.74
CA ALA A 356 -17.35 6.79 15.61
C ALA A 356 -16.21 7.76 15.25
N TYR A 357 -14.99 7.23 15.27
CA TYR A 357 -13.78 8.02 15.03
C TYR A 357 -12.83 7.35 14.04
N ALA A 358 -12.26 8.17 13.16
CA ALA A 358 -11.03 7.88 12.44
C ALA A 358 -9.85 8.39 13.29
N HIS A 359 -9.23 7.54 14.10
CA HIS A 359 -8.22 7.97 15.09
C HIS A 359 -6.91 8.55 14.49
N ALA A 360 -6.68 8.33 13.20
CA ALA A 360 -5.56 8.87 12.43
C ALA A 360 -5.89 8.79 10.94
N ARG A 361 -5.14 9.51 10.08
CA ARG A 361 -5.21 9.39 8.61
C ARG A 361 -6.60 9.78 8.06
N GLY A 362 -6.85 9.45 6.80
CA GLY A 362 -8.09 9.77 6.09
C GLY A 362 -8.00 11.03 5.25
N ASN A 363 -9.07 11.30 4.51
CA ASN A 363 -9.19 12.47 3.65
C ASN A 363 -10.64 12.86 3.42
N LEU A 364 -10.83 14.12 3.03
CA LEU A 364 -12.04 14.65 2.42
C LEU A 364 -11.71 15.04 0.98
N GLN A 365 -12.57 14.64 0.04
CA GLN A 365 -12.48 15.00 -1.37
C GLN A 365 -13.80 15.62 -1.84
N MET A 366 -13.74 16.85 -2.35
CA MET A 366 -14.84 17.44 -3.11
C MET A 366 -14.93 16.78 -4.49
N LEU A 367 -16.11 16.33 -4.89
CA LEU A 367 -16.39 15.76 -6.20
C LEU A 367 -16.88 16.83 -7.19
N ARG A 368 -16.80 16.54 -8.49
CA ARG A 368 -17.10 17.51 -9.56
C ARG A 368 -18.55 17.96 -9.59
N ASP A 369 -19.47 17.14 -9.10
CA ASP A 369 -20.91 17.41 -9.00
C ASP A 369 -21.31 18.09 -7.68
N GLY A 370 -20.34 18.40 -6.81
CA GLY A 370 -20.55 19.06 -5.52
C GLY A 370 -20.76 18.10 -4.35
N ASN A 371 -20.89 16.79 -4.60
CA ASN A 371 -20.87 15.79 -3.55
C ASN A 371 -19.50 15.71 -2.87
N VAL A 372 -19.45 15.09 -1.70
CA VAL A 372 -18.25 14.95 -0.88
C VAL A 372 -17.98 13.50 -0.57
N PHE A 373 -16.78 13.04 -0.91
CA PHE A 373 -16.31 11.69 -0.60
C PHE A 373 -15.28 11.73 0.53
N ILE A 374 -15.45 10.91 1.57
CA ILE A 374 -14.62 10.94 2.76
C ILE A 374 -14.08 9.54 3.07
N GLY A 375 -12.76 9.43 3.23
CA GLY A 375 -12.10 8.24 3.73
C GLY A 375 -11.81 8.34 5.24
N TRP A 376 -12.32 7.39 6.02
CA TRP A 376 -12.24 7.32 7.48
C TRP A 376 -11.26 6.24 7.98
N SER A 377 -10.16 6.00 7.24
CA SER A 377 -8.97 5.18 7.56
C SER A 377 -9.12 3.82 8.30
N LYS A 378 -9.70 3.80 9.51
CA LYS A 378 -9.99 2.61 10.34
C LYS A 378 -10.94 1.68 9.58
N GLN A 379 -10.53 0.42 9.41
CA GLN A 379 -11.24 -0.59 8.59
C GLN A 379 -11.54 -0.11 7.15
N ALA A 380 -10.78 0.90 6.70
CA ALA A 380 -10.96 1.60 5.44
C ALA A 380 -12.38 2.08 5.15
N VAL A 381 -13.15 2.44 6.19
CA VAL A 381 -14.50 2.99 6.01
C VAL A 381 -14.42 4.22 5.09
N HIS A 382 -15.35 4.38 4.16
CA HIS A 382 -15.54 5.60 3.40
C HIS A 382 -17.02 5.89 3.20
N SER A 383 -17.35 7.16 2.97
CA SER A 383 -18.72 7.57 2.68
C SER A 383 -18.81 8.68 1.65
N GLU A 384 -19.98 8.79 1.04
CA GLU A 384 -20.32 9.88 0.15
C GLU A 384 -21.51 10.66 0.71
N HIS A 385 -21.45 11.98 0.59
CA HIS A 385 -22.46 12.90 1.06
C HIS A 385 -22.82 13.91 -0.02
N THR A 386 -24.03 14.44 0.03
CA THR A 386 -24.38 15.65 -0.73
C THR A 386 -23.61 16.86 -0.19
N SER A 387 -23.59 17.97 -0.95
CA SER A 387 -22.93 19.21 -0.55
C SER A 387 -23.43 19.80 0.79
N ASP A 388 -24.66 19.46 1.20
CA ASP A 388 -25.28 19.90 2.46
C ASP A 388 -25.16 18.87 3.61
N GLY A 389 -24.42 17.78 3.40
CA GLY A 389 -24.07 16.82 4.47
C GLY A 389 -24.98 15.61 4.59
N LYS A 390 -25.89 15.36 3.64
CA LYS A 390 -26.74 14.16 3.65
C LYS A 390 -25.94 12.94 3.22
N LEU A 391 -25.91 11.90 4.06
CA LEU A 391 -25.27 10.63 3.74
C LEU A 391 -25.96 9.92 2.55
N ILE A 392 -25.19 9.62 1.51
CA ILE A 392 -25.62 8.94 0.27
C ILE A 392 -25.26 7.46 0.32
N MET A 393 -24.02 7.15 0.71
CA MET A 393 -23.50 5.79 0.85
C MET A 393 -22.43 5.69 1.93
N ASP A 394 -22.27 4.53 2.54
CA ASP A 394 -21.06 4.15 3.28
C ASP A 394 -20.58 2.74 2.89
N ALA A 395 -19.27 2.51 2.95
CA ALA A 395 -18.69 1.22 2.70
C ALA A 395 -17.50 0.97 3.62
N GLN A 396 -17.32 -0.30 3.99
CA GLN A 396 -16.30 -0.77 4.93
C GLN A 396 -15.66 -2.05 4.41
N LEU A 397 -14.36 -2.23 4.61
CA LEU A 397 -13.72 -3.52 4.30
C LEU A 397 -14.27 -4.62 5.21
N ILE A 398 -14.56 -5.78 4.62
CA ILE A 398 -15.02 -6.94 5.37
C ILE A 398 -13.90 -7.52 6.25
N PRO A 399 -12.64 -7.66 5.79
CA PRO A 399 -11.55 -8.07 6.67
C PRO A 399 -11.21 -6.96 7.67
N GLU A 400 -11.62 -7.14 8.92
CA GLU A 400 -11.47 -6.12 9.98
C GLU A 400 -10.01 -5.82 10.33
N TRP A 401 -9.09 -6.72 9.99
CA TRP A 401 -7.65 -6.58 10.20
C TRP A 401 -6.97 -5.72 9.11
N LEU A 402 -7.70 -5.30 8.07
CA LEU A 402 -7.21 -4.36 7.07
C LEU A 402 -7.69 -2.94 7.36
N GLY A 403 -6.92 -1.97 6.90
CA GLY A 403 -7.30 -0.56 6.89
C GLY A 403 -6.89 0.14 5.60
N SER A 404 -7.01 1.46 5.59
CA SER A 404 -6.52 2.31 4.51
C SER A 404 -5.84 3.54 5.09
N TYR A 405 -5.04 4.21 4.27
CA TYR A 405 -4.51 5.53 4.60
C TYR A 405 -5.49 6.64 4.16
N ARG A 406 -5.76 6.70 2.85
CA ARG A 406 -6.74 7.60 2.21
C ARG A 406 -7.51 6.81 1.16
N ASN A 407 -8.75 7.25 0.91
CA ASN A 407 -9.65 6.68 -0.10
C ASN A 407 -10.19 7.82 -0.96
N TYR A 408 -10.18 7.64 -2.28
CA TYR A 408 -10.63 8.66 -3.22
C TYR A 408 -11.65 8.12 -4.21
N LYS A 409 -12.35 9.01 -4.90
CA LYS A 409 -13.29 8.67 -5.98
C LYS A 409 -12.97 9.47 -7.24
N PHE A 410 -12.78 8.77 -8.35
CA PHE A 410 -12.51 9.39 -9.65
C PHE A 410 -13.16 8.62 -10.81
N PRO A 411 -13.52 9.31 -11.91
CA PRO A 411 -13.77 8.63 -13.17
C PRO A 411 -12.44 8.14 -13.77
N ILE A 412 -12.44 6.96 -14.39
CA ILE A 412 -11.32 6.46 -15.19
C ILE A 412 -11.82 5.55 -16.30
N VAL A 413 -11.15 5.61 -17.45
CA VAL A 413 -11.33 4.63 -18.54
C VAL A 413 -10.11 3.71 -18.54
N GLY A 414 -10.27 2.53 -17.95
CA GLY A 414 -9.22 1.53 -17.83
C GLY A 414 -9.05 0.70 -19.10
N ARG A 415 -7.83 0.69 -19.65
CA ARG A 415 -7.48 -0.02 -20.90
C ARG A 415 -6.26 -0.92 -20.70
N PRO A 416 -6.39 -2.02 -19.95
CA PRO A 416 -5.25 -2.85 -19.57
C PRO A 416 -4.54 -3.48 -20.77
N HIS A 417 -3.20 -3.50 -20.72
CA HIS A 417 -2.37 -4.25 -21.67
C HIS A 417 -2.22 -5.74 -21.32
N GLU A 418 -2.56 -6.13 -20.09
CA GLU A 418 -2.58 -7.53 -19.69
C GLU A 418 -3.56 -8.32 -20.58
N ARG A 419 -3.30 -9.61 -20.79
CA ARG A 419 -4.21 -10.48 -21.55
C ARG A 419 -5.50 -10.72 -20.76
N ILE A 420 -6.62 -10.89 -21.47
CA ILE A 420 -7.86 -11.43 -20.90
C ILE A 420 -7.56 -12.81 -20.30
N ALA A 421 -7.85 -12.98 -19.01
CA ALA A 421 -7.63 -14.22 -18.29
C ALA A 421 -8.86 -15.12 -18.46
N VAL A 422 -8.64 -16.37 -18.88
CA VAL A 422 -9.71 -17.33 -19.14
C VAL A 422 -9.35 -18.69 -18.56
N VAL A 423 -10.30 -19.30 -17.87
CA VAL A 423 -10.22 -20.70 -17.42
C VAL A 423 -11.45 -21.42 -17.93
N ALA A 424 -11.29 -22.60 -18.53
CA ALA A 424 -12.39 -23.41 -19.02
C ALA A 424 -12.25 -24.86 -18.58
N ARG A 425 -13.35 -25.45 -18.11
CA ARG A 425 -13.41 -26.82 -17.60
C ARG A 425 -14.63 -27.54 -18.15
N THR A 426 -14.46 -28.79 -18.55
CA THR A 426 -15.60 -29.67 -18.85
C THR A 426 -16.35 -29.97 -17.56
N THR A 427 -17.68 -29.90 -17.59
CA THR A 427 -18.60 -30.26 -16.51
C THR A 427 -19.61 -31.30 -17.02
N GLU A 428 -20.41 -31.88 -16.14
CA GLU A 428 -21.50 -32.79 -16.56
C GLU A 428 -22.52 -32.10 -17.46
N ALA A 429 -22.71 -30.78 -17.29
CA ALA A 429 -23.62 -29.95 -18.06
C ALA A 429 -22.99 -29.36 -19.34
N GLY A 430 -21.75 -29.71 -19.70
CA GLY A 430 -21.05 -29.21 -20.88
C GLY A 430 -19.69 -28.59 -20.56
N THR A 431 -19.55 -27.28 -20.75
CA THR A 431 -18.30 -26.54 -20.48
C THR A 431 -18.56 -25.28 -19.67
N ALA A 432 -17.95 -25.18 -18.50
CA ALA A 432 -17.93 -23.96 -17.71
C ALA A 432 -16.69 -23.11 -18.06
N VAL A 433 -16.91 -21.83 -18.29
CA VAL A 433 -15.86 -20.87 -18.66
C VAL A 433 -15.92 -19.69 -17.70
N TRP A 434 -14.77 -19.32 -17.14
CA TRP A 434 -14.60 -18.12 -16.34
C TRP A 434 -13.70 -17.15 -17.10
N VAL A 435 -14.03 -15.86 -17.05
CA VAL A 435 -13.28 -14.80 -17.72
C VAL A 435 -13.18 -13.55 -16.86
N SER A 436 -12.01 -12.93 -16.85
CA SER A 436 -11.77 -11.62 -16.23
C SER A 436 -10.73 -10.81 -17.01
N TRP A 437 -10.71 -9.50 -16.79
CA TRP A 437 -9.69 -8.62 -17.36
C TRP A 437 -9.36 -7.49 -16.39
N ASN A 438 -8.22 -7.63 -15.70
CA ASN A 438 -7.80 -6.77 -14.60
C ASN A 438 -7.65 -5.31 -15.04
N GLY A 439 -8.61 -4.46 -14.67
CA GLY A 439 -8.67 -3.04 -14.98
C GLY A 439 -9.49 -2.64 -16.20
N ALA A 440 -10.16 -3.55 -16.90
CA ALA A 440 -10.97 -3.16 -18.05
C ALA A 440 -12.32 -2.58 -17.61
N THR A 441 -12.55 -1.27 -17.81
CA THR A 441 -13.78 -0.59 -17.37
C THR A 441 -14.90 -0.59 -18.42
N GLU A 442 -14.54 -0.66 -19.70
CA GLU A 442 -15.50 -0.50 -20.81
C GLU A 442 -16.18 -1.80 -21.25
N VAL A 443 -15.81 -2.95 -20.67
CA VAL A 443 -16.37 -4.26 -21.03
C VAL A 443 -17.77 -4.38 -20.45
N THR A 444 -18.78 -4.57 -21.29
CA THR A 444 -20.16 -4.84 -20.86
C THR A 444 -20.62 -6.25 -21.17
N GLN A 445 -19.99 -6.92 -22.14
CA GLN A 445 -20.34 -8.27 -22.56
C GLN A 445 -19.11 -9.09 -22.94
N TRP A 446 -19.20 -10.39 -22.70
CA TRP A 446 -18.25 -11.40 -23.15
C TRP A 446 -18.89 -12.28 -24.23
N ASN A 447 -18.19 -12.48 -25.34
CA ASN A 447 -18.58 -13.41 -26.39
C ASN A 447 -17.61 -14.58 -26.41
N CYS A 448 -18.12 -15.81 -26.34
CA CYS A 448 -17.30 -17.03 -26.37
C CYS A 448 -17.48 -17.75 -27.71
N TYR A 449 -16.35 -18.05 -28.35
CA TYR A 449 -16.31 -18.71 -29.65
C TYR A 449 -15.64 -20.06 -29.55
N LYS A 450 -16.23 -21.05 -30.19
CA LYS A 450 -15.60 -22.35 -30.48
C LYS A 450 -14.63 -22.16 -31.64
N ASN A 451 -13.43 -22.74 -31.52
CA ASN A 451 -12.45 -22.76 -32.60
C ASN A 451 -12.22 -24.21 -33.02
N GLU A 452 -12.59 -24.52 -34.26
CA GLU A 452 -12.49 -25.85 -34.84
C GLU A 452 -11.65 -25.78 -36.11
N ARG A 453 -10.92 -26.86 -36.40
CA ARG A 453 -10.23 -27.01 -37.67
C ARG A 453 -10.95 -28.06 -38.50
N VAL A 454 -11.56 -27.64 -39.61
CA VAL A 454 -12.28 -28.52 -40.54
C VAL A 454 -11.60 -28.43 -41.89
N ALA A 455 -11.12 -29.55 -42.42
CA ALA A 455 -10.47 -29.63 -43.74
C ALA A 455 -9.40 -28.54 -43.96
N SER A 456 -8.53 -28.32 -42.96
CA SER A 456 -7.48 -27.29 -42.94
C SER A 456 -7.92 -25.83 -42.79
N GLN A 457 -9.22 -25.53 -42.75
CA GLN A 457 -9.75 -24.21 -42.44
C GLN A 457 -10.02 -24.06 -40.94
N GLU A 458 -9.68 -22.91 -40.36
CA GLU A 458 -10.06 -22.55 -39.00
C GLU A 458 -11.46 -21.92 -39.01
N ILE A 459 -12.41 -22.59 -38.37
CA ILE A 459 -13.78 -22.12 -38.20
C ILE A 459 -13.92 -21.58 -36.78
N ARG A 460 -14.34 -20.33 -36.69
CA ARG A 460 -14.64 -19.65 -35.43
C ARG A 460 -16.14 -19.36 -35.36
N ARG A 461 -16.84 -19.97 -34.40
CA ARG A 461 -18.30 -19.86 -34.24
C ARG A 461 -18.65 -19.36 -32.85
N LEU A 462 -19.51 -18.33 -32.76
CA LEU A 462 -20.06 -17.86 -31.49
C LEU A 462 -20.94 -18.96 -30.90
N ILE A 463 -20.68 -19.35 -29.65
CA ILE A 463 -21.38 -20.43 -28.95
C ILE A 463 -22.03 -19.99 -27.65
N ALA A 464 -21.58 -18.88 -27.04
CA ALA A 464 -22.20 -18.31 -25.86
C ALA A 464 -21.88 -16.82 -25.73
N SER A 465 -22.71 -16.10 -24.97
CA SER A 465 -22.45 -14.71 -24.58
C SER A 465 -22.98 -14.45 -23.18
N ALA A 466 -22.34 -13.56 -22.43
CA ALA A 466 -22.77 -13.19 -21.09
C ALA A 466 -22.45 -11.72 -20.79
N ASN A 467 -23.36 -11.03 -20.10
CA ASN A 467 -23.12 -9.68 -19.62
C ASN A 467 -22.10 -9.69 -18.47
N LYS A 468 -21.21 -8.69 -18.43
CA LYS A 468 -20.29 -8.50 -17.30
C LYS A 468 -21.05 -7.84 -16.14
N THR A 469 -21.15 -8.52 -15.01
CA THR A 469 -21.81 -8.00 -13.80
C THR A 469 -20.87 -7.80 -12.62
N SER A 470 -19.64 -8.32 -12.69
CA SER A 470 -18.61 -8.29 -11.63
C SER A 470 -17.21 -8.36 -12.27
N PHE A 471 -16.15 -8.47 -11.48
CA PHE A 471 -14.78 -8.66 -11.99
C PHE A 471 -14.62 -9.92 -12.86
N GLU A 472 -15.16 -11.06 -12.40
CA GLU A 472 -15.09 -12.36 -13.07
C GLU A 472 -16.48 -12.80 -13.48
N THR A 473 -16.65 -13.09 -14.77
CA THR A 473 -17.91 -13.58 -15.35
C THR A 473 -17.81 -15.07 -15.64
N GLN A 474 -18.86 -15.82 -15.32
CA GLN A 474 -18.99 -17.23 -15.68
C GLN A 474 -19.95 -17.39 -16.86
N LEU A 475 -19.58 -18.22 -17.83
CA LEU A 475 -20.42 -18.68 -18.93
C LEU A 475 -20.57 -20.20 -18.84
N LEU A 476 -21.78 -20.70 -19.13
CA LEU A 476 -22.05 -22.11 -19.30
C LEU A 476 -22.36 -22.38 -20.77
N ILE A 477 -21.63 -23.32 -21.37
CA ILE A 477 -21.85 -23.80 -22.72
C ILE A 477 -22.44 -25.20 -22.58
N GLU A 478 -23.62 -25.44 -23.14
CA GLU A 478 -24.38 -26.70 -23.02
C GLU A 478 -23.81 -27.84 -23.90
N GLU A 479 -22.58 -27.71 -24.37
CA GLU A 479 -21.85 -28.76 -25.09
C GLU A 479 -20.39 -28.84 -24.62
N PRO A 480 -19.77 -30.02 -24.69
CA PRO A 480 -18.33 -30.16 -24.49
C PRO A 480 -17.58 -29.53 -25.68
N VAL A 481 -16.75 -28.52 -25.41
CA VAL A 481 -15.89 -27.88 -26.41
C VAL A 481 -14.43 -28.06 -26.06
N ALA A 482 -13.57 -28.20 -27.08
CA ALA A 482 -12.14 -28.46 -26.87
C ALA A 482 -11.30 -27.19 -26.83
N ASN A 483 -11.57 -26.23 -27.73
CA ASN A 483 -10.81 -25.00 -27.88
C ASN A 483 -11.76 -23.81 -28.02
N ILE A 484 -11.51 -22.76 -27.24
CA ILE A 484 -12.32 -21.54 -27.24
C ILE A 484 -11.45 -20.28 -27.32
N THR A 485 -12.07 -19.18 -27.74
CA THR A 485 -11.55 -17.81 -27.66
C THR A 485 -12.67 -16.91 -27.15
N LEU A 486 -12.32 -15.88 -26.37
CA LEU A 486 -13.28 -14.94 -25.83
C LEU A 486 -13.01 -13.53 -26.34
N GLU A 487 -14.06 -12.77 -26.62
CA GLU A 487 -14.01 -11.34 -26.91
C GLU A 487 -14.61 -10.54 -25.78
N ALA A 488 -13.94 -9.45 -25.42
CA ALA A 488 -14.48 -8.39 -24.59
C ALA A 488 -15.19 -7.36 -25.47
N VAL A 489 -16.45 -7.06 -25.18
CA VAL A 489 -17.29 -6.21 -26.01
C VAL A 489 -17.80 -5.02 -25.20
N ALA A 490 -17.68 -3.82 -25.78
CA ALA A 490 -18.20 -2.59 -25.22
C ALA A 490 -19.71 -2.44 -25.43
N ARG A 491 -20.32 -1.49 -24.73
CA ARG A 491 -21.77 -1.22 -24.81
C ARG A 491 -22.27 -0.95 -26.23
N ASN A 492 -21.44 -0.34 -27.08
CA ASN A 492 -21.76 -0.01 -28.47
C ASN A 492 -21.50 -1.17 -29.46
N GLY A 493 -21.13 -2.36 -28.97
CA GLY A 493 -20.81 -3.53 -29.78
C GLY A 493 -19.35 -3.60 -30.27
N THR A 494 -18.51 -2.61 -29.95
CA THR A 494 -17.08 -2.63 -30.34
C THR A 494 -16.34 -3.73 -29.59
N VAL A 495 -15.55 -4.53 -30.30
CA VAL A 495 -14.62 -5.50 -29.69
C VAL A 495 -13.42 -4.74 -29.12
N LEU A 496 -13.22 -4.82 -27.82
CA LEU A 496 -12.13 -4.15 -27.09
C LEU A 496 -10.85 -5.00 -27.04
N GLY A 497 -10.99 -6.31 -27.10
CA GLY A 497 -9.89 -7.26 -27.05
C GLY A 497 -10.36 -8.70 -27.20
N SER A 498 -9.42 -9.58 -27.51
CA SER A 498 -9.65 -11.03 -27.59
C SER A 498 -8.64 -11.76 -26.70
N SER A 499 -9.08 -12.86 -26.07
CA SER A 499 -8.18 -13.81 -25.45
C SER A 499 -7.31 -14.50 -26.50
N GLY A 500 -6.23 -15.15 -26.06
CA GLY A 500 -5.59 -16.19 -26.86
C GLY A 500 -6.46 -17.45 -26.97
N PHE A 501 -5.99 -18.45 -27.72
CA PHE A 501 -6.61 -19.77 -27.72
C PHE A 501 -6.55 -20.41 -26.33
N VAL A 502 -7.70 -20.89 -25.87
CA VAL A 502 -7.85 -21.54 -24.56
C VAL A 502 -8.28 -22.98 -24.79
N ARG A 503 -7.46 -23.92 -24.30
CA ARG A 503 -7.81 -25.34 -24.28
C ARG A 503 -8.69 -25.62 -23.06
N VAL A 504 -9.80 -26.32 -23.26
CA VAL A 504 -10.69 -26.72 -22.18
C VAL A 504 -10.08 -27.92 -21.44
N ASN A 505 -9.89 -27.77 -20.14
CA ASN A 505 -9.36 -28.83 -19.30
C ASN A 505 -10.46 -29.85 -18.99
N ARG A 506 -10.15 -31.14 -19.15
CA ARG A 506 -11.03 -32.22 -18.66
C ARG A 506 -10.94 -32.26 -17.13
N ALA A 507 -12.07 -32.44 -16.47
CA ALA A 507 -12.17 -32.50 -15.01
C ALA A 507 -11.20 -33.53 -14.36
N ASP A 508 -10.75 -34.54 -15.11
CA ASP A 508 -9.89 -35.63 -14.61
C ASP A 508 -8.37 -35.36 -14.63
N GLN A 509 -7.88 -34.26 -15.21
CA GLN A 509 -6.43 -34.02 -15.33
C GLN A 509 -5.79 -33.26 -14.16
N SER A 510 -6.55 -32.84 -13.15
CA SER A 510 -5.97 -32.23 -11.94
C SER A 510 -5.54 -33.27 -10.88
N ARG A 511 -5.61 -34.58 -11.17
CA ARG A 511 -5.14 -35.66 -10.27
C ARG A 511 -4.05 -36.56 -10.85
N THR A 512 -3.60 -36.36 -12.08
CA THR A 512 -2.64 -37.28 -12.74
C THR A 512 -1.58 -36.52 -13.56
N GLY A 513 -0.82 -35.67 -12.87
CA GLY A 513 0.33 -34.95 -13.41
C GLY A 513 1.65 -35.23 -12.67
N GLN A 514 1.81 -36.41 -12.06
CA GLN A 514 3.14 -36.95 -11.73
C GLN A 514 3.45 -38.08 -12.72
N GLY A 515 4.06 -37.71 -13.83
CA GLY A 515 4.61 -38.66 -14.79
C GLY A 515 5.79 -39.41 -14.19
N LYS A 516 5.65 -40.74 -14.08
CA LYS A 516 6.73 -41.68 -13.82
C LYS A 516 7.78 -41.58 -14.92
N GLY A 517 9.06 -41.43 -14.56
CA GLY A 517 10.13 -41.50 -15.54
C GLY A 517 11.56 -41.16 -15.08
N HIS A 518 12.03 -41.68 -13.94
CA HIS A 518 13.40 -42.21 -13.73
C HIS A 518 13.61 -42.47 -12.23
N ALA A 519 13.24 -43.67 -11.80
CA ALA A 519 13.60 -44.20 -10.50
C ALA A 519 15.07 -44.59 -10.53
N GLY A 520 15.90 -43.76 -9.91
CA GLY A 520 17.31 -44.01 -9.69
C GLY A 520 17.79 -43.16 -8.53
N ARG A 521 17.58 -43.68 -7.30
CA ARG A 521 18.34 -43.35 -6.09
C ARG A 521 17.91 -42.08 -5.32
N ALA A 522 16.78 -42.13 -4.61
CA ALA A 522 16.57 -41.37 -3.36
C ALA A 522 15.35 -41.81 -2.52
N ASP A 523 14.81 -43.03 -2.66
CA ASP A 523 13.74 -43.51 -1.79
C ASP A 523 14.26 -44.61 -0.86
N THR A 524 14.94 -44.20 0.21
CA THR A 524 15.20 -45.05 1.39
C THR A 524 15.39 -44.24 2.68
N ALA A 525 14.88 -43.00 2.75
CA ALA A 525 15.06 -42.14 3.93
C ALA A 525 13.76 -41.71 4.65
N ILE A 526 12.56 -42.03 4.15
CA ILE A 526 11.30 -41.54 4.75
C ILE A 526 10.43 -42.65 5.36
N PHE A 527 10.70 -43.93 5.07
CA PHE A 527 10.04 -45.06 5.74
C PHE A 527 10.67 -45.48 7.07
N SER A 528 11.80 -44.88 7.47
CA SER A 528 12.46 -45.11 8.77
C SER A 528 12.00 -44.15 9.87
N ALA A 529 11.43 -42.98 9.54
CA ALA A 529 11.01 -42.00 10.54
C ALA A 529 9.77 -42.44 11.34
N ARG A 530 8.83 -43.18 10.74
CA ARG A 530 7.62 -43.67 11.43
C ARG A 530 7.85 -44.89 12.33
N ARG A 531 8.96 -45.64 12.17
CA ARG A 531 9.35 -46.73 13.11
C ARG A 531 10.23 -46.25 14.26
N VAL A 532 10.98 -45.16 14.08
CA VAL A 532 11.79 -44.56 15.16
C VAL A 532 10.88 -43.83 16.17
N SER A 533 9.81 -43.16 15.72
CA SER A 533 8.84 -42.52 16.62
C SER A 533 8.06 -43.51 17.50
N TRP A 534 7.91 -44.76 17.05
CA TRP A 534 7.22 -45.81 17.82
C TRP A 534 8.16 -46.50 18.83
N LEU A 535 9.43 -46.73 18.47
CA LEU A 535 10.44 -47.30 19.39
C LEU A 535 10.89 -46.32 20.50
N VAL A 536 10.82 -45.02 20.24
CA VAL A 536 11.14 -43.97 21.22
C VAL A 536 10.09 -43.85 22.34
N GLN A 537 8.84 -44.26 22.09
CA GLN A 537 7.78 -44.20 23.09
C GLN A 537 7.87 -45.30 24.16
N GLN A 538 8.72 -46.33 23.99
CA GLN A 538 8.77 -47.46 24.92
C GLN A 538 10.08 -47.62 25.73
N HIS A 539 11.18 -46.93 25.39
CA HIS A 539 12.44 -47.03 26.15
C HIS A 539 13.18 -45.68 26.28
N PRO A 540 12.99 -44.92 27.38
CA PRO A 540 13.59 -43.59 27.57
C PRO A 540 15.13 -43.56 27.67
N SER A 541 15.79 -44.71 27.82
CA SER A 541 17.25 -44.80 28.05
C SER A 541 18.12 -44.82 26.78
N MET A 542 17.53 -44.87 25.57
CA MET A 542 18.27 -44.94 24.30
C MET A 542 18.36 -43.60 23.55
N PHE A 543 17.74 -42.55 24.08
CA PHE A 543 17.67 -41.23 23.44
C PHE A 543 19.01 -40.49 23.38
N THR A 544 19.85 -40.71 24.40
CA THR A 544 21.18 -40.09 24.52
C THR A 544 22.17 -40.63 23.48
N LEU A 545 22.09 -41.92 23.13
CA LEU A 545 22.99 -42.54 22.16
C LEU A 545 22.68 -42.08 20.72
N ALA A 546 21.40 -41.96 20.36
CA ALA A 546 20.95 -41.49 19.05
C ALA A 546 21.29 -40.00 18.82
N LEU A 547 21.20 -39.18 19.87
CA LEU A 547 21.56 -37.76 19.82
C LEU A 547 23.07 -37.56 19.62
N VAL A 548 23.90 -38.37 20.30
CA VAL A 548 25.37 -38.31 20.18
C VAL A 548 25.84 -38.73 18.79
N LEU A 549 25.27 -39.79 18.21
CA LEU A 549 25.57 -40.23 16.84
C LEU A 549 25.16 -39.19 15.78
N SER A 550 24.03 -38.53 15.98
CA SER A 550 23.53 -37.49 15.07
C SER A 550 24.39 -36.22 15.13
N LEU A 551 24.85 -35.84 16.33
CA LEU A 551 25.75 -34.70 16.53
C LEU A 551 27.16 -34.98 16.00
N LEU A 552 27.66 -36.22 16.09
CA LEU A 552 28.93 -36.64 15.48
C LEU A 552 28.89 -36.56 13.95
N LEU A 553 27.79 -37.01 13.32
CA LEU A 553 27.59 -36.91 11.87
C LEU A 553 27.51 -35.45 11.38
N LEU A 554 26.85 -34.58 12.15
CA LEU A 554 26.78 -33.14 11.89
C LEU A 554 28.13 -32.42 12.12
N HIS A 555 28.95 -32.89 13.06
CA HIS A 555 30.28 -32.33 13.32
C HIS A 555 31.29 -32.72 12.23
N VAL A 556 31.20 -33.94 11.70
CA VAL A 556 32.01 -34.42 10.56
C VAL A 556 31.60 -33.71 9.26
N ALA A 557 30.30 -33.43 9.06
CA ALA A 557 29.82 -32.67 7.90
C ALA A 557 30.22 -31.18 7.91
N ARG A 558 30.41 -30.56 9.09
CA ARG A 558 30.76 -29.14 9.23
C ARG A 558 32.26 -28.81 9.15
N ARG A 559 33.17 -29.80 9.18
CA ARG A 559 34.63 -29.59 9.17
C ARG A 559 35.39 -30.04 7.92
N GLY A 560 34.73 -30.28 6.79
CA GLY A 560 35.41 -30.66 5.54
C GLY A 560 35.35 -29.60 4.44
N ARG A 561 36.43 -28.83 4.22
CA ARG A 561 36.68 -28.16 2.92
C ARG A 561 37.97 -28.69 2.29
N ARG A 562 37.80 -29.17 1.04
CA ARG A 562 38.77 -29.35 -0.06
C ARG A 562 39.87 -30.41 0.10
N LEU A 563 39.59 -31.61 -0.43
CA LEU A 563 40.61 -32.47 -1.02
C LEU A 563 40.63 -32.25 -2.54
N ARG A 564 41.77 -31.77 -3.04
CA ARG A 564 42.10 -31.68 -4.46
C ARG A 564 42.25 -33.08 -5.03
N TRP A 565 41.70 -33.30 -6.23
CA TRP A 565 41.99 -34.46 -7.06
C TRP A 565 43.46 -34.44 -7.49
N LEU A 566 44.21 -35.47 -7.08
CA LEU A 566 45.51 -35.82 -7.65
C LEU A 566 45.27 -36.89 -8.72
N SER A 567 45.54 -36.54 -9.98
CA SER A 567 45.65 -37.49 -11.08
C SER A 567 46.98 -38.22 -10.99
N PHE A 568 46.96 -39.55 -11.02
CA PHE A 568 48.12 -40.35 -11.36
C PHE A 568 48.22 -40.46 -12.89
N ARG A 569 49.26 -39.87 -13.48
CA ARG A 569 49.95 -40.39 -14.67
C ARG A 569 51.45 -40.25 -14.46
N SER A 570 52.15 -41.33 -14.76
CA SER A 570 53.56 -41.56 -14.52
C SER A 570 54.46 -41.03 -15.64
N LEU A 571 55.76 -40.98 -15.32
CA LEU A 571 56.96 -40.99 -16.16
C LEU A 571 57.38 -39.68 -16.85
N GLY A 572 58.60 -39.23 -16.54
CA GLY A 572 59.34 -38.28 -17.37
C GLY A 572 60.34 -37.40 -16.62
N GLN A 573 61.56 -37.91 -16.51
CA GLN A 573 62.82 -37.29 -16.10
C GLN A 573 63.09 -35.80 -16.43
N MET A 574 63.98 -35.24 -15.59
CA MET A 574 65.10 -34.31 -15.88
C MET A 574 64.94 -32.79 -15.70
N ASN A 575 65.65 -32.33 -14.65
CA ASN A 575 66.69 -31.28 -14.62
C ASN A 575 66.36 -29.77 -14.73
N ARG A 576 66.75 -29.11 -13.63
CA ARG A 576 67.69 -27.96 -13.49
C ARG A 576 67.16 -26.51 -13.44
N SER A 577 67.67 -25.86 -12.37
CA SER A 577 68.12 -24.46 -12.21
C SER A 577 67.10 -23.32 -12.07
N GLN A 578 66.90 -22.93 -10.80
CA GLN A 578 66.96 -21.58 -10.20
C GLN A 578 67.89 -20.53 -10.90
N PRO A 579 67.93 -19.24 -10.48
CA PRO A 579 66.89 -18.30 -10.00
C PRO A 579 67.16 -16.82 -10.42
N ALA A 580 66.49 -15.87 -9.74
CA ALA A 580 66.87 -14.45 -9.50
C ALA A 580 66.46 -13.44 -10.60
N MET A 581 66.10 -12.18 -10.35
CA MET A 581 65.89 -11.36 -9.14
C MET A 581 65.29 -10.00 -9.59
N VAL A 582 64.73 -9.24 -8.62
CA VAL A 582 64.85 -7.76 -8.47
C VAL A 582 63.83 -6.80 -9.12
N GLU A 583 63.13 -6.13 -8.18
CA GLU A 583 62.79 -4.68 -8.03
C GLU A 583 61.78 -3.93 -8.92
N GLY A 584 61.10 -2.99 -8.23
CA GLY A 584 60.56 -1.74 -8.79
C GLY A 584 59.04 -1.61 -8.62
N ALA A 585 58.51 -1.30 -7.43
CA ALA A 585 58.36 0.06 -6.86
C ALA A 585 57.17 0.88 -7.40
N SER A 586 56.38 1.37 -6.43
CA SER A 586 55.57 2.61 -6.43
C SER A 586 54.22 2.58 -7.17
N ARG A 587 53.19 3.34 -6.81
CA ARG A 587 52.62 3.92 -5.55
C ARG A 587 51.43 4.77 -6.06
N GLN A 588 50.41 4.94 -5.21
CA GLN A 588 49.46 6.08 -5.17
C GLN A 588 48.43 6.17 -6.31
N SER A 589 47.22 6.70 -6.17
CA SER A 589 46.30 7.16 -5.08
C SER A 589 45.01 7.53 -5.86
N LEU A 590 43.78 7.17 -5.48
CA LEU A 590 42.92 7.65 -4.39
C LEU A 590 42.55 9.15 -4.45
N TYR A 591 41.24 9.40 -4.32
CA TYR A 591 40.44 10.64 -4.30
C TYR A 591 40.00 11.17 -5.67
N ILE A 592 38.73 11.51 -5.93
CA ILE A 592 37.57 11.90 -5.09
C ILE A 592 36.31 11.18 -5.56
#